data_AF-A0A1V5GUM9-F1
#
_entry.id   AF-A0A1V5GUM9-F1
#
_cell.length_a   1.000
_cell.length_b   1.000
_cell.length_c   1.000
_cell.angle_alpha   90.00
_cell.angle_beta   90.00
_cell.angle_gamma   90.00
#
_symmetry.space_group_name_H-M   'P 1'
#
loop_
_entity.id
_entity.type
_entity.pdbx_description
1 polymer ?
#
loop_
_entity_poly.entity_id
_entity_poly.type
_entity_poly.pdbx_seq_one_letter_code
_entity_poly.pdbx_strand_id
1 'polypeptide(L)'
;MVRGPHVAEGKIVDVITANVDYAPTFADIANIAIPNFVDGRSFLPYINGFRTESWRAVMLLESGGAQSINRGSKNPLFEVQDPFDIDLLDNAKYTIPAFTGLRLAKNPFNDNGPLTYIAYDTDEKELYFLDRDPYQLENSWVVADETLKTKLDAWTKLLRAAKGQALRDIEQTPP
;
A
#
# COMPACT_ATOMS: atom_id res chain seq x y z
N MET A 1 6.90 -8.66 -12.67
CA MET A 1 7.08 -8.91 -14.11
C MET A 1 5.94 -9.79 -14.58
N VAL A 2 5.31 -9.44 -15.71
CA VAL A 2 4.25 -10.26 -16.34
C VAL A 2 4.74 -10.71 -17.71
N ARG A 3 4.48 -11.97 -18.06
CA ARG A 3 4.77 -12.54 -19.39
C ARG A 3 3.59 -13.40 -19.81
N GLY A 4 3.23 -13.35 -21.08
CA GLY A 4 2.15 -14.16 -21.62
C GLY A 4 1.75 -13.77 -23.04
N PRO A 5 0.74 -14.45 -23.61
CA PRO A 5 0.18 -14.10 -24.91
C PRO A 5 -0.31 -12.64 -24.92
N HIS A 6 -0.03 -11.92 -26.02
CA HIS A 6 -0.45 -10.52 -26.23
C HIS A 6 0.12 -9.50 -25.23
N VAL A 7 1.02 -9.90 -24.34
CA VAL A 7 1.75 -8.96 -23.48
C VAL A 7 2.88 -8.31 -24.28
N ALA A 8 2.86 -6.99 -24.38
CA ALA A 8 3.90 -6.25 -25.10
C ALA A 8 5.28 -6.46 -24.47
N GLU A 9 6.26 -6.88 -25.29
CA GLU A 9 7.63 -7.08 -24.85
C GLU A 9 8.29 -5.75 -24.46
N GLY A 10 9.09 -5.75 -23.39
CA GLY A 10 9.87 -4.60 -22.95
C GLY A 10 9.07 -3.40 -22.46
N LYS A 11 7.73 -3.48 -22.40
CA LYS A 11 6.89 -2.37 -21.97
C LYS A 11 7.00 -2.16 -20.46
N ILE A 12 7.29 -0.92 -20.08
CA ILE A 12 7.27 -0.46 -18.69
C ILE A 12 5.96 0.27 -18.44
N VAL A 13 5.25 -0.11 -17.38
CA VAL A 13 4.06 0.58 -16.88
C VAL A 13 4.39 1.10 -15.49
N ASP A 14 4.51 2.42 -15.38
CA ASP A 14 4.88 3.10 -14.15
C ASP A 14 3.63 3.59 -13.41
N VAL A 15 2.95 2.66 -12.75
CA VAL A 15 1.78 2.91 -11.90
C VAL A 15 1.90 2.12 -10.61
N ILE A 16 1.28 2.62 -9.53
CA ILE A 16 1.27 1.93 -8.23
C ILE A 16 0.43 0.65 -8.33
N THR A 17 1.06 -0.51 -8.25
CA THR A 17 0.41 -1.83 -8.16
C THR A 17 0.77 -2.54 -6.87
N ALA A 18 -0.14 -3.33 -6.30
CA ALA A 18 0.08 -4.08 -5.06
C ALA A 18 -0.33 -5.55 -5.20
N ASN A 19 0.08 -6.40 -4.25
CA ASN A 19 -0.28 -7.82 -4.24
C ASN A 19 -1.80 -8.07 -4.26
N VAL A 20 -2.59 -7.16 -3.69
CA VAL A 20 -4.06 -7.22 -3.69
C VAL A 20 -4.67 -7.13 -5.09
N ASP A 21 -3.90 -6.70 -6.10
CA ASP A 21 -4.36 -6.58 -7.49
C ASP A 21 -4.31 -7.89 -8.28
N TYR A 22 -3.60 -8.90 -7.77
CA TYR A 22 -3.50 -10.18 -8.49
C TYR A 22 -4.84 -10.91 -8.57
N ALA A 23 -5.55 -11.04 -7.46
CA ALA A 23 -6.86 -11.69 -7.42
C ALA A 23 -7.86 -11.09 -8.43
N PRO A 24 -8.12 -9.76 -8.44
CA PRO A 24 -9.02 -9.16 -9.42
C PRO A 24 -8.48 -9.25 -10.85
N THR A 25 -7.16 -9.21 -11.06
CA THR A 25 -6.57 -9.40 -12.40
C THR A 25 -6.79 -10.82 -12.93
N PHE A 26 -6.61 -11.84 -12.11
CA PHE A 26 -6.87 -13.23 -12.53
C PHE A 26 -8.35 -13.49 -12.78
N ALA A 27 -9.23 -12.90 -11.97
CA ALA A 27 -10.66 -12.95 -12.20
C ALA A 27 -11.03 -12.32 -13.57
N ASP A 28 -10.46 -11.17 -13.88
CA ASP A 28 -10.68 -10.47 -15.16
C ASP A 28 -10.13 -11.28 -16.36
N ILE A 29 -8.94 -11.88 -16.24
CA ILE A 29 -8.38 -12.79 -17.26
C ILE A 29 -9.28 -14.00 -17.48
N ALA A 30 -9.86 -14.56 -16.41
CA ALA A 30 -10.77 -15.70 -16.48
C ALA A 30 -12.19 -15.30 -16.91
N ASN A 31 -12.46 -14.01 -17.15
CA ASN A 31 -13.78 -13.47 -17.48
C ASN A 31 -14.83 -13.85 -16.42
N ILE A 32 -14.47 -13.78 -15.14
CA ILE A 32 -15.37 -13.99 -14.00
C ILE A 32 -15.59 -12.70 -13.23
N ALA A 33 -16.76 -12.58 -12.59
CA ALA A 33 -17.09 -11.42 -11.79
C ALA A 33 -16.11 -11.27 -10.62
N ILE A 34 -15.50 -10.08 -10.51
CA ILE A 34 -14.63 -9.73 -9.39
C ILE A 34 -15.51 -9.55 -8.14
N PRO A 35 -15.25 -10.26 -7.03
CA PRO A 35 -16.04 -10.09 -5.82
C PRO A 35 -15.90 -8.69 -5.21
N ASN A 36 -17.01 -8.13 -4.72
CA ASN A 36 -17.06 -6.76 -4.19
C ASN A 36 -16.18 -6.52 -2.95
N PHE A 37 -15.79 -7.59 -2.24
CA PHE A 37 -14.96 -7.51 -1.04
C PHE A 37 -13.46 -7.35 -1.35
N VAL A 38 -13.05 -7.61 -2.59
CA VAL A 38 -11.65 -7.47 -3.00
C VAL A 38 -11.27 -6.00 -2.94
N ASP A 39 -10.11 -5.65 -2.38
CA ASP A 39 -9.63 -4.27 -2.28
C ASP A 39 -8.88 -3.80 -3.54
N GLY A 40 -8.21 -4.72 -4.24
CA GLY A 40 -7.41 -4.42 -5.43
C GLY A 40 -8.23 -4.05 -6.67
N ARG A 41 -7.51 -3.77 -7.76
CA ARG A 41 -8.03 -3.51 -9.11
C ARG A 41 -7.33 -4.40 -10.13
N SER A 42 -8.04 -4.79 -11.18
CA SER A 42 -7.40 -5.47 -12.31
C SER A 42 -6.46 -4.52 -13.04
N PHE A 43 -5.20 -4.93 -13.23
CA PHE A 43 -4.25 -4.22 -14.12
C PHE A 43 -4.22 -4.83 -15.53
N LEU A 44 -5.14 -5.74 -15.86
CA LEU A 44 -5.27 -6.32 -17.21
C LEU A 44 -5.36 -5.27 -18.33
N PRO A 45 -6.05 -4.11 -18.16
CA PRO A 45 -6.03 -3.06 -19.18
C PRO A 45 -4.62 -2.59 -19.55
N TYR A 46 -3.72 -2.45 -18.55
CA TYR A 46 -2.33 -2.05 -18.78
C TYR A 46 -1.53 -3.11 -19.54
N ILE A 47 -1.75 -4.39 -19.20
CA ILE A 47 -1.17 -5.53 -19.93
C ILE A 47 -1.57 -5.47 -21.41
N ASN A 48 -2.85 -5.20 -21.68
CA ASN A 48 -3.42 -5.13 -23.03
C ASN A 48 -3.09 -3.83 -23.79
N GLY A 49 -2.27 -2.96 -23.21
CA GLY A 49 -1.83 -1.74 -23.89
C GLY A 49 -2.57 -0.47 -23.49
N PHE A 50 -3.70 -0.58 -22.79
CA PHE A 50 -4.57 0.54 -22.44
C PHE A 50 -4.08 1.30 -21.19
N ARG A 51 -4.44 2.58 -21.11
CA ARG A 51 -4.32 3.37 -19.88
C ARG A 51 -5.70 3.56 -19.28
N THR A 52 -5.79 3.51 -17.95
CA THR A 52 -7.03 3.79 -17.21
C THR A 52 -6.92 5.14 -16.54
N GLU A 53 -7.90 6.02 -16.71
CA GLU A 53 -7.90 7.33 -16.02
C GLU A 53 -8.15 7.20 -14.52
N SER A 54 -8.77 6.09 -14.08
CA SER A 54 -9.19 5.83 -12.70
C SER A 54 -8.26 4.88 -11.93
N TRP A 55 -6.94 5.02 -12.10
CA TRP A 55 -5.99 4.25 -11.29
C TRP A 55 -5.74 4.88 -9.92
N ARG A 56 -5.24 4.11 -8.96
CA ARG A 56 -4.93 4.63 -7.62
C ARG A 56 -3.84 5.69 -7.66
N ALA A 57 -4.01 6.75 -6.88
CA ALA A 57 -3.00 7.79 -6.64
C ALA A 57 -2.10 7.44 -5.44
N VAL A 58 -2.63 6.64 -4.51
CA VAL A 58 -1.99 6.26 -3.25
C VAL A 58 -2.09 4.76 -3.00
N MET A 59 -1.10 4.20 -2.31
CA MET A 59 -1.15 2.86 -1.73
C MET A 59 -1.09 2.97 -0.21
N LEU A 60 -2.02 2.28 0.46
CA LEU A 60 -2.00 2.08 1.90
C LEU A 60 -0.92 1.04 2.27
N LEU A 61 -0.12 1.36 3.28
CA LEU A 61 0.88 0.48 3.89
C LEU A 61 0.43 0.19 5.32
N GLU A 62 0.43 -1.08 5.73
CA GLU A 62 0.06 -1.47 7.09
C GLU A 62 1.00 -2.53 7.64
N SER A 63 1.31 -2.40 8.92
CA SER A 63 1.94 -3.42 9.74
C SER A 63 1.19 -3.52 11.06
N GLY A 64 0.77 -4.73 11.42
CA GLY A 64 0.16 -5.01 12.73
C GLY A 64 1.18 -5.12 13.87
N GLY A 65 2.48 -5.00 13.57
CA GLY A 65 3.57 -5.18 14.52
C GLY A 65 3.55 -6.54 15.22
N ALA A 66 4.24 -6.64 16.37
CA ALA A 66 4.30 -7.87 17.18
C ALA A 66 2.91 -8.41 17.56
N GLN A 67 1.94 -7.50 17.75
CA GLN A 67 0.59 -7.81 18.22
C GLN A 67 -0.22 -8.60 17.19
N SER A 68 0.15 -8.52 15.91
CA SER A 68 -0.46 -9.35 14.86
C SER A 68 0.00 -10.81 14.86
N ILE A 69 1.05 -11.13 15.63
CA ILE A 69 1.60 -12.49 15.71
C ILE A 69 0.94 -13.21 16.89
N ASN A 70 0.35 -14.39 16.65
CA ASN A 70 -0.40 -15.13 17.66
C ASN A 70 0.09 -16.58 17.80
N ARG A 71 0.83 -16.85 18.89
CA ARG A 71 1.38 -18.20 19.22
C ARG A 71 0.35 -19.33 19.27
N GLY A 72 -0.93 -19.03 19.43
CA GLY A 72 -1.99 -20.01 19.66
C GLY A 72 -3.08 -20.05 18.58
N SER A 73 -2.96 -19.25 17.53
CA SER A 73 -3.94 -19.26 16.45
C SER A 73 -3.80 -20.55 15.66
N LYS A 74 -4.86 -21.35 15.59
CA LYS A 74 -5.08 -22.20 14.41
C LYS A 74 -5.11 -21.25 13.22
N ASN A 75 -3.95 -20.99 12.61
CA ASN A 75 -3.82 -20.01 11.56
C ASN A 75 -4.80 -20.42 10.44
N PRO A 76 -5.79 -19.57 10.08
CA PRO A 76 -6.74 -19.89 9.01
C PRO A 76 -6.04 -20.09 7.66
N LEU A 77 -4.75 -19.77 7.57
CA LEU A 77 -3.90 -19.95 6.40
C LEU A 77 -3.32 -21.37 6.25
N PHE A 78 -3.60 -22.30 7.17
CA PHE A 78 -3.07 -23.68 7.16
C PHE A 78 -1.54 -23.80 7.11
N GLU A 79 -0.81 -22.73 7.38
CA GLU A 79 0.64 -22.72 7.45
C GLU A 79 1.13 -22.79 8.90
N VAL A 80 2.26 -23.46 9.09
CA VAL A 80 3.01 -23.42 10.35
C VAL A 80 3.57 -22.00 10.50
N GLN A 81 3.47 -21.42 11.70
CA GLN A 81 4.08 -20.12 11.99
C GLN A 81 5.58 -20.18 11.65
N ASP A 82 6.10 -19.16 10.95
CA ASP A 82 7.51 -19.16 10.55
C ASP A 82 8.40 -19.14 11.81
N PRO A 83 9.50 -19.92 11.87
CA PRO A 83 10.44 -19.89 12.99
C PRO A 83 10.92 -18.47 13.36
N PHE A 84 11.06 -17.59 12.38
CA PHE A 84 11.44 -16.19 12.59
C PHE A 84 10.33 -15.38 13.30
N ASP A 85 9.05 -15.70 13.10
CA ASP A 85 7.94 -15.06 13.82
C ASP A 85 7.95 -15.44 15.32
N ILE A 86 8.32 -16.69 15.62
CA ILE A 86 8.40 -17.20 16.99
C ILE A 86 9.58 -16.54 17.74
N ASP A 87 10.74 -16.42 17.08
CA ASP A 87 11.91 -15.74 17.65
C ASP A 87 11.67 -14.23 17.88
N LEU A 88 10.92 -13.58 17.00
CA LEU A 88 10.47 -12.18 17.16
C LEU A 88 9.54 -12.01 18.37
N LEU A 89 8.65 -13.00 18.62
CA LEU A 89 7.78 -13.00 19.79
C LEU A 89 8.54 -13.19 21.10
N ASP A 90 9.57 -14.06 21.13
CA ASP A 90 10.40 -14.27 22.32
C ASP A 90 11.31 -13.05 22.60
N ASN A 91 11.56 -12.21 21.60
CA ASN A 91 12.37 -11.01 21.72
C ASN A 91 11.62 -9.75 21.25
N ALA A 92 10.53 -9.40 21.96
CA ALA A 92 9.68 -8.22 21.71
C ALA A 92 10.43 -6.88 21.56
N LYS A 93 11.71 -6.80 21.93
CA LYS A 93 12.59 -5.65 21.71
C LYS A 93 12.94 -5.41 20.22
N TYR A 94 12.81 -6.41 19.36
CA TYR A 94 13.19 -6.33 17.94
C TYR A 94 12.00 -6.27 16.98
N THR A 95 10.78 -6.16 17.50
CA THR A 95 9.59 -6.10 16.65
C THR A 95 9.38 -4.70 16.12
N ILE A 96 9.00 -4.60 14.86
CA ILE A 96 8.59 -3.33 14.26
C ILE A 96 7.28 -2.89 14.94
N PRO A 97 7.18 -1.66 15.46
CA PRO A 97 5.92 -1.14 15.99
C PRO A 97 4.84 -1.16 14.91
N ALA A 98 3.57 -1.24 15.32
CA ALA A 98 2.50 -1.23 14.33
C ALA A 98 2.46 0.14 13.65
N PHE A 99 2.16 0.16 12.36
CA PHE A 99 2.07 1.41 11.62
C PHE A 99 1.03 1.36 10.52
N THR A 100 0.59 2.55 10.13
CA THR A 100 -0.14 2.79 8.90
C THR A 100 0.62 3.84 8.10
N GLY A 101 0.65 3.71 6.78
CA GLY A 101 1.39 4.63 5.93
C GLY A 101 0.79 4.77 4.54
N LEU A 102 1.31 5.73 3.79
CA LEU A 102 0.89 6.06 2.43
C LEU A 102 2.11 6.13 1.52
N ARG A 103 2.02 5.47 0.36
CA ARG A 103 2.94 5.68 -0.76
C ARG A 103 2.21 6.38 -1.89
N LEU A 104 2.67 7.57 -2.26
CA LEU A 104 2.07 8.39 -3.31
C LEU A 104 3.04 8.47 -4.49
N ALA A 105 2.58 8.12 -5.69
CA ALA A 105 3.37 8.26 -6.92
C ALA A 105 3.33 9.69 -7.47
N LYS A 106 2.36 10.48 -7.02
CA LYS A 106 2.28 11.92 -7.21
C LYS A 106 1.71 12.52 -5.94
N ASN A 107 2.25 13.64 -5.52
CA ASN A 107 1.72 14.36 -4.38
C ASN A 107 0.68 15.38 -4.87
N PRO A 108 -0.60 15.21 -4.49
CA PRO A 108 -1.68 16.10 -4.93
C PRO A 108 -1.78 17.37 -4.08
N PHE A 109 -0.96 17.52 -3.04
CA PHE A 109 -1.13 18.56 -2.03
C PHE A 109 -0.21 19.76 -2.23
N ASN A 110 0.89 19.62 -2.95
CA ASN A 110 1.84 20.69 -3.29
C ASN A 110 2.76 20.25 -4.44
N ASP A 111 3.69 21.12 -4.83
CA ASP A 111 4.60 20.92 -5.97
C ASP A 111 5.77 19.96 -5.70
N ASN A 112 5.92 19.42 -4.48
CA ASN A 112 6.89 18.34 -4.25
C ASN A 112 6.42 17.08 -4.97
N GLY A 113 7.32 16.22 -5.44
CA GLY A 113 6.91 14.99 -6.12
C GLY A 113 6.50 13.85 -5.19
N PRO A 114 6.72 12.58 -5.61
CA PRO A 114 6.27 11.40 -4.90
C PRO A 114 6.72 11.40 -3.44
N LEU A 115 5.92 10.83 -2.55
CA LEU A 115 6.25 10.78 -1.12
C LEU A 115 5.86 9.46 -0.47
N THR A 116 6.50 9.19 0.68
CA THR A 116 6.11 8.13 1.61
C THR A 116 5.86 8.74 2.97
N TYR A 117 4.72 8.43 3.57
CA TYR A 117 4.33 8.85 4.91
C TYR A 117 4.10 7.60 5.77
N ILE A 118 4.66 7.55 6.98
CA ILE A 118 4.44 6.48 7.95
C ILE A 118 4.00 7.09 9.28
N ALA A 119 2.98 6.48 9.89
CA ALA A 119 2.44 6.80 11.19
C ALA A 119 2.49 5.55 12.08
N TYR A 120 3.42 5.54 13.03
CA TYR A 120 3.51 4.48 14.04
C TYR A 120 2.46 4.67 15.13
N ASP A 121 2.18 3.58 15.85
CA ASP A 121 1.37 3.56 17.07
C ASP A 121 2.10 4.16 18.29
N THR A 122 3.42 4.31 18.21
CA THR A 122 4.29 5.01 19.18
C THR A 122 4.24 6.54 19.05
N ASP A 123 3.31 7.08 18.26
CA ASP A 123 3.19 8.49 17.86
C ASP A 123 4.33 9.03 16.98
N GLU A 124 5.36 8.23 16.71
CA GLU A 124 6.42 8.57 15.78
C GLU A 124 5.88 8.64 14.35
N LYS A 125 6.35 9.65 13.60
CA LYS A 125 5.93 9.90 12.21
C LYS A 125 7.16 10.06 11.33
N GLU A 126 7.05 9.53 10.12
CA GLU A 126 8.07 9.66 9.09
C GLU A 126 7.47 10.18 7.80
N LEU A 127 8.20 11.10 7.15
CA LEU A 127 7.82 11.64 5.85
C LEU A 127 9.05 11.76 4.97
N TYR A 128 9.01 11.16 3.78
CA TYR A 128 10.10 11.17 2.81
C TYR A 128 9.58 11.67 1.46
N PHE A 129 10.23 12.71 0.93
CA PHE A 129 9.98 13.21 -0.42
C PHE A 129 10.96 12.56 -1.39
N LEU A 130 10.46 11.68 -2.24
CA LEU A 130 11.26 10.68 -2.97
C LEU A 130 12.06 11.27 -4.13
N ASP A 131 11.69 12.46 -4.61
CA ASP A 131 12.48 13.20 -5.59
C ASP A 131 13.80 13.71 -5.02
N ARG A 132 13.82 14.00 -3.70
CA ARG A 132 14.98 14.57 -2.99
C ARG A 132 15.71 13.53 -2.16
N ASP A 133 14.95 12.60 -1.60
CA ASP A 133 15.42 11.51 -0.76
C ASP A 133 14.88 10.16 -1.28
N PRO A 134 15.38 9.69 -2.44
CA PRO A 134 14.92 8.43 -3.05
C PRO A 134 15.24 7.20 -2.20
N TYR A 135 16.19 7.33 -1.28
CA TYR A 135 16.63 6.27 -0.37
C TYR A 135 15.96 6.35 1.01
N GLN A 136 15.16 7.39 1.27
CA GLN A 136 14.36 7.56 2.48
C GLN A 136 15.23 7.54 3.75
N LEU A 137 16.31 8.32 3.72
CA LEU A 137 17.29 8.40 4.80
C LEU A 137 17.06 9.59 5.74
N GLU A 138 16.36 10.63 5.28
CA GLU A 138 16.17 11.88 6.00
C GLU A 138 14.67 12.14 6.25
N ASN A 139 14.24 11.85 7.48
CA ASN A 139 12.86 12.10 7.89
C ASN A 139 12.55 13.60 7.87
N SER A 140 11.67 14.01 6.96
CA SER A 140 11.25 15.40 6.74
C SER A 140 10.01 15.79 7.56
N TRP A 141 9.46 14.90 8.40
CA TRP A 141 8.19 15.14 9.11
C TRP A 141 8.23 16.42 9.95
N VAL A 142 9.28 16.62 10.75
CA VAL A 142 9.37 17.76 11.69
C VAL A 142 9.25 19.10 10.96
N VAL A 143 9.87 19.23 9.79
CA VAL A 143 9.95 20.47 9.01
C VAL A 143 8.85 20.60 7.95
N ALA A 144 8.00 19.59 7.79
CA ALA A 144 6.94 19.59 6.79
C ALA A 144 5.84 20.59 7.12
N ASP A 145 5.17 21.08 6.07
CA ASP A 145 4.02 21.98 6.19
C ASP A 145 2.85 21.33 6.95
N GLU A 146 2.21 22.09 7.84
CA GLU A 146 1.12 21.61 8.71
C GLU A 146 -0.14 21.20 7.93
N THR A 147 -0.41 21.85 6.78
CA THR A 147 -1.53 21.47 5.92
C THR A 147 -1.27 20.09 5.30
N LEU A 148 -0.04 19.85 4.82
CA LEU A 148 0.36 18.53 4.31
C LEU A 148 0.20 17.44 5.38
N LYS A 149 0.71 17.68 6.60
CA LYS A 149 0.60 16.73 7.72
C LYS A 149 -0.86 16.36 7.98
N THR A 150 -1.73 17.37 8.08
CA THR A 150 -3.16 17.19 8.34
C THR A 150 -3.85 16.37 7.24
N LYS A 151 -3.53 16.64 5.96
CA LYS A 151 -4.10 15.90 4.83
C LYS A 151 -3.63 14.45 4.77
N LEU A 152 -2.35 14.19 5.04
CA LEU A 152 -1.80 12.83 5.10
C LEU A 152 -2.45 12.01 6.22
N ASP A 153 -2.60 12.59 7.41
CA ASP A 153 -3.30 11.95 8.53
C ASP A 153 -4.78 11.67 8.21
N ALA A 154 -5.47 12.64 7.61
CA ALA A 154 -6.86 12.48 7.21
C ALA A 154 -7.02 11.35 6.19
N TRP A 155 -6.18 11.33 5.15
CA TRP A 155 -6.26 10.30 4.10
C TRP A 155 -5.95 8.90 4.66
N THR A 156 -4.93 8.80 5.52
CA THR A 156 -4.57 7.54 6.19
C THR A 156 -5.74 6.98 6.99
N LYS A 157 -6.44 7.83 7.76
CA LYS A 157 -7.62 7.42 8.54
C LYS A 157 -8.77 6.96 7.64
N LEU A 158 -9.03 7.66 6.54
CA LEU A 158 -10.08 7.29 5.58
C LEU A 158 -9.79 5.94 4.93
N LEU A 159 -8.56 5.73 4.46
CA LEU A 159 -8.14 4.47 3.82
C LEU A 159 -8.23 3.29 4.80
N ARG A 160 -7.69 3.43 6.02
CA ARG A 160 -7.73 2.38 7.05
C ARG A 160 -9.15 1.97 7.46
N ALA A 161 -10.11 2.89 7.37
CA ALA A 161 -11.51 2.62 7.71
C ALA A 161 -12.33 2.01 6.57
N ALA A 162 -11.76 1.93 5.35
CA ALA A 162 -12.47 1.53 4.15
C ALA A 162 -12.08 0.12 3.69
N LYS A 163 -12.91 -0.47 2.83
CA LYS A 163 -12.67 -1.76 2.16
C LYS A 163 -13.47 -1.86 0.86
N GLY A 164 -13.11 -2.80 0.01
CA GLY A 164 -13.75 -3.06 -1.27
C GLY A 164 -13.82 -1.80 -2.14
N GLN A 165 -15.02 -1.51 -2.66
CA GLN A 165 -15.23 -0.34 -3.53
C GLN A 165 -14.94 0.99 -2.83
N ALA A 166 -15.32 1.15 -1.57
CA ALA A 166 -15.10 2.41 -0.85
C ALA A 166 -13.61 2.72 -0.70
N LEU A 167 -12.77 1.71 -0.46
CA LEU A 167 -11.32 1.87 -0.41
C LEU A 167 -10.79 2.30 -1.78
N ARG A 168 -11.26 1.65 -2.86
CA ARG A 168 -10.86 2.01 -4.22
C ARG A 168 -11.20 3.46 -4.59
N ASP A 169 -12.33 3.98 -4.12
CA ASP A 169 -12.74 5.34 -4.44
C ASP A 169 -11.86 6.37 -3.70
N ILE A 170 -11.54 6.10 -2.42
CA ILE A 170 -10.67 6.96 -1.60
C ILE A 170 -9.23 6.96 -2.12
N GLU A 171 -8.72 5.85 -2.65
CA GLU A 171 -7.38 5.78 -3.24
C GLU A 171 -7.20 6.66 -4.49
N GLN A 172 -8.29 7.10 -5.12
CA GLN A 172 -8.27 7.99 -6.30
C GLN A 172 -8.47 9.46 -5.93
N THR A 173 -9.05 9.74 -4.76
CA THR A 173 -9.52 11.08 -4.38
C THR A 173 -8.80 11.56 -3.12
N PRO A 174 -7.81 12.45 -3.26
CA PRO A 174 -7.15 13.09 -2.12
C PRO A 174 -8.15 13.94 -1.31
N PRO A 175 -8.03 14.00 0.03
CA PRO A 175 -8.83 14.89 0.88
C PRO A 175 -8.41 16.38 0.81
#